data_AF-A0A0S9R4P6-F1
#
_entry.id   AF-A0A0S9R4P6-F1
#
_cell.length_a   1.000
_cell.length_b   1.000
_cell.length_c   1.000
_cell.angle_alpha   90.00
_cell.angle_beta   90.00
_cell.angle_gamma   90.00
#
_symmetry.space_group_name_H-M   'P 1'
#
loop_
_entity.id
_entity.type
_entity.pdbx_description
1 polymer ?
#
loop_
_entity_poly.entity_id
_entity_poly.type
_entity_poly.pdbx_seq_one_letter_code
_entity_poly.pdbx_strand_id
1 'polypeptide(L)'
;MRPMIVLGTALTAGVLTMVAAVIAGVVAVDQASVTSGVITRSFLVIAALAVTAFIWWTRMRPDDAPEGLFLGLVIGWVFNFSSWAGASFAGQLVSDLPLAAALVDLVLWAGVAFLLVLALSRTSGNAVR
;
A
#
# COMPACT_ATOMS: atom_id res chain seq x y z
N MET A 1 1.71 16.35 -13.78
CA MET A 1 1.27 14.99 -13.38
C MET A 1 0.31 14.43 -14.40
N ARG A 2 0.51 13.19 -14.86
CA ARG A 2 -0.41 12.52 -15.79
C ARG A 2 -1.53 11.83 -15.00
N PRO A 3 -2.82 12.20 -15.17
CA PRO A 3 -3.93 11.61 -14.41
C PRO A 3 -4.00 10.09 -14.51
N MET A 4 -3.58 9.55 -15.66
CA MET A 4 -3.53 8.10 -15.91
C MET A 4 -2.59 7.35 -14.97
N ILE A 5 -1.46 7.95 -14.56
CA ILE A 5 -0.53 7.30 -13.62
C ILE A 5 -1.16 7.24 -12.24
N VAL A 6 -1.77 8.33 -11.78
CA VAL A 6 -2.47 8.38 -10.48
C VAL A 6 -3.59 7.36 -10.44
N LEU A 7 -4.47 7.37 -11.45
CA LEU A 7 -5.61 6.48 -11.54
C LEU A 7 -5.17 5.01 -11.66
N GLY A 8 -4.22 4.73 -12.54
CA GLY A 8 -3.70 3.39 -12.75
C GLY A 8 -3.02 2.82 -11.51
N THR A 9 -2.22 3.63 -10.83
CA THR A 9 -1.57 3.28 -9.57
C THR A 9 -2.61 3.02 -8.49
N ALA A 10 -3.62 3.89 -8.36
CA ALA A 10 -4.71 3.72 -7.40
C ALA A 10 -5.50 2.44 -7.61
N LEU A 11 -5.89 2.14 -8.86
CA LEU A 11 -6.63 0.92 -9.19
C LEU A 11 -5.79 -0.33 -8.92
N THR A 12 -4.52 -0.33 -9.33
CA THR A 12 -3.63 -1.48 -9.14
C THR A 12 -3.36 -1.73 -7.65
N ALA A 13 -3.04 -0.67 -6.89
CA ALA A 13 -2.81 -0.77 -5.45
C ALA A 13 -4.09 -1.20 -4.71
N GLY A 14 -5.25 -0.66 -5.07
CA GLY A 14 -6.53 -1.06 -4.48
C GLY A 14 -6.83 -2.54 -4.68
N VAL A 15 -6.68 -3.04 -5.91
CA VAL A 15 -6.90 -4.46 -6.21
C VAL A 15 -5.90 -5.36 -5.48
N LEU A 16 -4.60 -5.06 -5.55
CA LEU A 16 -3.59 -5.93 -4.93
C LEU A 16 -3.67 -5.92 -3.40
N THR A 17 -3.97 -4.78 -2.78
CA THR A 17 -4.17 -4.72 -1.32
C THR A 17 -5.47 -5.39 -0.87
N MET A 18 -6.51 -5.40 -1.72
CA MET A 18 -7.72 -6.20 -1.47
C MET A 18 -7.41 -7.69 -1.51
N VAL A 19 -6.66 -8.17 -2.51
CA VAL A 19 -6.21 -9.58 -2.59
C VAL A 19 -5.36 -9.96 -1.37
N ALA A 20 -4.45 -9.07 -0.95
CA ALA A 20 -3.66 -9.27 0.26
C ALA A 20 -4.54 -9.46 1.52
N ALA A 21 -5.62 -8.69 1.63
CA ALA A 21 -6.56 -8.81 2.75
C ALA A 21 -7.34 -10.14 2.73
N VAL A 22 -7.75 -10.62 1.54
CA VAL A 22 -8.42 -11.92 1.41
C VAL A 22 -7.50 -13.07 1.83
N ILE A 23 -6.25 -13.08 1.34
CA ILE A 23 -5.27 -14.11 1.69
C ILE A 23 -5.00 -14.11 3.20
N ALA A 24 -4.84 -12.93 3.79
CA ALA A 24 -4.64 -12.81 5.22
C ALA A 24 -5.82 -13.33 6.06
N GLY A 25 -7.06 -13.08 5.60
CA GLY A 25 -8.26 -13.62 6.23
C GLY A 25 -8.28 -15.15 6.23
N VAL A 26 -7.89 -15.77 5.12
CA VAL A 26 -7.76 -17.24 5.03
C VAL A 26 -6.71 -17.76 6.02
N VAL A 27 -5.55 -17.11 6.09
CA VAL A 27 -4.47 -17.51 7.03
C VAL A 27 -4.90 -17.36 8.50
N ALA A 28 -5.64 -16.30 8.83
CA ALA A 28 -6.14 -16.10 10.18
C ALA A 28 -7.09 -17.22 10.63
N VAL A 29 -7.97 -17.67 9.72
CA VAL A 29 -8.92 -18.76 9.96
C VAL A 29 -8.19 -20.10 10.07
N ASP A 30 -7.28 -20.39 9.15
CA ASP A 30 -6.53 -21.66 9.10
C ASP A 30 -5.66 -21.88 10.35
N GLN A 31 -5.03 -20.81 10.85
CA GLN A 31 -4.17 -20.88 12.04
C GLN A 31 -4.87 -20.56 13.37
N ALA A 32 -6.19 -20.31 13.35
CA ALA A 32 -6.96 -19.84 14.50
C ALA A 32 -6.29 -18.66 15.25
N SER A 33 -5.62 -17.77 14.50
CA SER A 33 -4.74 -16.73 15.04
C SER A 33 -4.89 -15.42 14.27
N VAL A 34 -5.41 -14.39 14.96
CA VAL A 34 -5.54 -13.03 14.41
C VAL A 34 -4.16 -12.43 14.09
N THR A 35 -3.18 -12.66 14.97
CA THR A 35 -1.81 -12.15 14.83
C THR A 35 -1.15 -12.65 13.55
N SER A 36 -1.27 -13.94 13.24
CA SER A 36 -0.71 -14.53 12.01
C SER A 36 -1.32 -13.87 10.76
N GLY A 37 -2.65 -13.69 10.75
CA GLY A 37 -3.34 -12.99 9.66
C GLY A 37 -2.87 -11.55 9.47
N VAL A 38 -2.74 -10.78 10.56
CA VAL A 38 -2.27 -9.40 10.52
C VAL A 38 -0.84 -9.30 9.97
N ILE A 39 0.06 -10.20 10.38
CA ILE A 39 1.44 -10.25 9.88
C ILE A 39 1.46 -10.56 8.39
N THR A 40 0.74 -11.60 7.96
CA THR A 40 0.68 -11.98 6.53
C THR A 40 0.10 -10.85 5.69
N ARG A 41 -0.97 -10.19 6.15
CA ARG A 41 -1.56 -9.03 5.47
C ARG A 41 -0.52 -7.93 5.30
N SER A 42 0.16 -7.58 6.38
CA SER A 42 1.11 -6.46 6.41
C SER A 42 2.23 -6.70 5.39
N PHE A 43 2.78 -7.91 5.35
CA PHE A 43 3.78 -8.28 4.36
C PHE A 43 3.25 -8.19 2.92
N LEU A 44 2.05 -8.73 2.66
CA LEU A 44 1.45 -8.72 1.34
C LEU A 44 1.03 -7.31 0.87
N VAL A 45 0.63 -6.42 1.78
CA VAL A 45 0.34 -5.01 1.46
C VAL A 45 1.63 -4.27 1.08
N ILE A 46 2.72 -4.47 1.82
CA ILE A 46 4.03 -3.89 1.45
C ILE A 46 4.44 -4.38 0.07
N ALA A 47 4.34 -5.69 -0.18
CA ALA A 47 4.66 -6.28 -1.48
C ALA A 47 3.76 -5.72 -2.59
N ALA A 48 2.45 -5.62 -2.36
CA ALA A 48 1.49 -5.05 -3.31
C ALA A 48 1.80 -3.59 -3.66
N LEU A 49 2.11 -2.77 -2.67
CA LEU A 49 2.50 -1.37 -2.87
C LEU A 49 3.83 -1.27 -3.62
N ALA A 50 4.82 -2.10 -3.28
CA ALA A 50 6.12 -2.12 -3.96
C ALA A 50 6.00 -2.56 -5.43
N VAL A 51 5.25 -3.63 -5.70
CA VAL A 51 4.97 -4.12 -7.06
C VAL A 51 4.23 -3.06 -7.86
N THR A 52 3.19 -2.43 -7.27
CA THR A 52 2.46 -1.34 -7.92
C THR A 52 3.37 -0.16 -8.23
N ALA A 53 4.15 0.29 -7.24
CA ALA A 53 5.07 1.40 -7.40
C ALA A 53 6.06 1.13 -8.54
N PHE A 54 6.64 -0.06 -8.60
CA PHE A 54 7.59 -0.45 -9.65
C PHE A 54 6.95 -0.54 -11.05
N ILE A 55 5.77 -1.15 -11.16
CA ILE A 55 5.00 -1.27 -12.40
C ILE A 55 4.69 0.11 -12.98
N TRP A 56 4.29 1.07 -12.16
CA TRP A 56 3.93 2.40 -12.64
C TRP A 56 5.14 3.31 -12.81
N TRP A 57 6.18 3.14 -11.99
CA TRP A 57 7.48 3.78 -12.16
C TRP A 57 8.08 3.51 -13.53
N THR A 58 8.11 2.26 -13.98
CA THR A 58 8.63 1.87 -15.31
C THR A 58 7.81 2.44 -16.48
N ARG A 59 6.61 2.96 -16.22
CA ARG A 59 5.74 3.61 -17.22
C ARG A 59 5.78 5.13 -17.15
N MET A 60 6.47 5.71 -16.17
CA MET A 60 6.66 7.16 -16.04
C MET A 60 7.73 7.64 -17.02
N ARG A 61 7.51 8.83 -17.60
CA ARG A 61 8.51 9.54 -18.38
C ARG A 61 9.49 10.28 -17.45
N PRO A 62 10.68 10.67 -17.92
CA PRO A 62 11.64 11.43 -17.12
C PRO A 62 11.07 12.73 -16.54
N ASP A 63 10.11 13.35 -17.23
CA ASP A 63 9.46 14.61 -16.80
C ASP A 63 8.24 14.39 -15.90
N ASP A 64 7.83 13.13 -15.66
CA ASP A 64 6.67 12.83 -14.82
C ASP A 64 7.00 13.01 -13.33
N ALA A 65 6.17 13.77 -12.64
CA ALA A 65 6.37 14.09 -11.24
C ALA A 65 6.02 12.88 -10.33
N PRO A 66 6.91 12.49 -9.39
CA PRO A 66 6.78 11.27 -8.59
C PRO A 66 5.61 11.33 -7.58
N GLU A 67 5.11 12.51 -7.26
CA GLU A 67 4.01 12.69 -6.31
C GLU A 67 2.70 12.07 -6.84
N GLY A 68 2.55 11.93 -8.15
CA GLY A 68 1.41 11.22 -8.74
C GLY A 68 1.40 9.73 -8.40
N LEU A 69 2.58 9.11 -8.29
CA LEU A 69 2.75 7.72 -7.85
C LEU A 69 2.41 7.59 -6.36
N PHE A 70 2.90 8.51 -5.54
CA PHE A 70 2.57 8.57 -4.11
C PHE A 70 1.06 8.70 -3.87
N LEU A 71 0.42 9.69 -4.51
CA LEU A 71 -1.03 9.91 -4.41
C LEU A 71 -1.79 8.66 -4.85
N GLY A 72 -1.39 8.03 -5.96
CA GLY A 72 -2.01 6.80 -6.43
C GLY A 72 -1.93 5.67 -5.40
N LEU A 73 -0.77 5.44 -4.77
CA LEU A 73 -0.61 4.38 -3.77
C LEU A 73 -1.47 4.64 -2.53
N VAL A 74 -1.51 5.88 -2.03
CA VAL A 74 -2.33 6.26 -0.87
C VAL A 74 -3.82 6.12 -1.19
N ILE A 75 -4.26 6.63 -2.34
CA ILE A 75 -5.66 6.53 -2.79
C ILE A 75 -6.05 5.07 -2.96
N GLY A 76 -5.20 4.24 -3.56
CA GLY A 76 -5.45 2.81 -3.74
C GLY A 76 -5.65 2.08 -2.40
N TRP A 77 -4.84 2.41 -1.39
CA TRP A 77 -5.05 1.87 -0.04
C TRP A 77 -6.39 2.32 0.57
N VAL A 78 -6.73 3.61 0.43
CA VAL A 78 -8.01 4.16 0.91
C VAL A 78 -9.20 3.46 0.23
N PHE A 79 -9.11 3.15 -1.07
CA PHE A 79 -10.16 2.44 -1.80
C PHE A 79 -10.33 0.99 -1.41
N ASN A 80 -9.37 0.40 -0.69
CA ASN A 80 -9.53 -0.94 -0.17
C ASN A 80 -10.50 -0.93 1.02
N PHE A 81 -11.79 -1.13 0.75
CA PHE A 81 -12.85 -1.18 1.76
C PHE A 81 -12.58 -2.19 2.89
N SER A 82 -11.83 -3.27 2.62
CA SER A 82 -11.42 -4.23 3.66
C SER A 82 -10.49 -3.62 4.71
N SER A 83 -9.76 -2.55 4.37
CA SER A 83 -8.94 -1.78 5.31
C SER A 83 -9.75 -1.05 6.37
N TRP A 84 -11.02 -0.75 6.07
CA TRP A 84 -11.90 0.04 6.95
C TRP A 84 -12.78 -0.83 7.85
N ALA A 85 -12.99 -2.09 7.48
CA ALA A 85 -13.92 -3.00 8.16
C ALA A 85 -13.37 -3.66 9.44
N GLY A 86 -12.31 -3.12 10.05
CA GLY A 86 -11.83 -3.65 11.33
C GLY A 86 -10.94 -4.90 11.25
N ALA A 87 -10.81 -5.55 10.09
CA ALA A 87 -9.94 -6.73 9.92
C ALA A 87 -8.51 -6.37 9.43
N SER A 88 -8.13 -5.10 9.53
CA SER A 88 -6.97 -4.53 8.82
C SER A 88 -5.68 -4.49 9.64
N PHE A 89 -5.76 -4.33 10.95
CA PHE A 89 -4.82 -3.37 11.53
C PHE A 89 -3.53 -3.98 12.06
N ALA A 90 -2.40 -3.45 11.59
CA ALA A 90 -1.21 -3.36 12.45
C ALA A 90 -1.51 -2.41 13.62
N GLY A 91 -2.34 -1.37 13.41
CA GLY A 91 -2.84 -0.47 14.45
C GLY A 91 -3.67 -1.11 15.56
N GLN A 92 -4.24 -2.32 15.38
CA GLN A 92 -4.93 -3.06 16.45
C GLN A 92 -3.95 -3.53 17.53
N LEU A 93 -2.66 -3.62 17.21
CA LEU A 93 -1.61 -3.86 18.19
C LEU A 93 -1.37 -2.65 19.09
N VAL A 94 -1.93 -1.48 18.74
CA VAL A 94 -1.68 -0.19 19.41
C VAL A 94 -2.96 0.39 20.03
N SER A 95 -4.14 0.11 19.46
CA SER A 95 -5.42 0.66 19.94
C SER A 95 -6.62 -0.24 19.62
N ASP A 96 -7.51 -0.41 20.60
CA ASP A 96 -8.79 -1.13 20.45
C ASP A 96 -9.87 -0.29 19.73
N LEU A 97 -9.70 1.03 19.65
CA LEU A 97 -10.64 1.91 18.93
C LEU A 97 -10.47 1.75 17.41
N PRO A 98 -11.51 1.34 16.65
CA PRO A 98 -11.39 1.07 15.21
C PRO A 98 -10.93 2.26 14.38
N LEU A 99 -11.40 3.47 14.71
CA LEU A 99 -10.99 4.69 14.01
C LEU A 99 -9.52 5.03 14.26
N ALA A 100 -9.04 4.90 15.50
CA ALA A 100 -7.65 5.19 15.83
C ALA A 100 -6.70 4.16 15.18
N ALA A 101 -7.06 2.88 15.18
CA ALA A 101 -6.32 1.84 14.46
C ALA A 101 -6.25 2.12 12.95
N ALA A 102 -7.33 2.62 12.35
CA ALA A 102 -7.36 3.01 10.94
C ALA A 102 -6.46 4.21 10.61
N LEU A 103 -6.38 5.20 11.49
CA LEU A 103 -5.49 6.34 11.32
C LEU A 103 -4.01 5.92 11.43
N VAL A 104 -3.67 5.03 12.37
CA VAL A 104 -2.32 4.48 12.50
C VAL A 104 -1.92 3.73 11.23
N ASP A 105 -2.79 2.88 10.71
CA ASP A 105 -2.56 2.17 9.45
C ASP A 105 -2.38 3.16 8.29
N LEU A 106 -3.24 4.18 8.16
CA LEU A 106 -3.11 5.18 7.09
C LEU A 106 -1.74 5.87 7.13
N VAL A 107 -1.27 6.27 8.31
CA VAL A 107 0.05 6.89 8.48
C VAL A 107 1.16 5.91 8.12
N LEU A 108 1.06 4.65 8.55
CA LEU A 108 2.04 3.62 8.28
C LEU A 108 2.15 3.31 6.79
N TRP A 109 1.02 3.13 6.11
CA TRP A 109 0.98 2.83 4.68
C TRP A 109 1.35 4.02 3.80
N ALA A 110 0.98 5.24 4.20
CA ALA A 110 1.48 6.45 3.57
C ALA A 110 3.00 6.58 3.74
N GLY A 111 3.55 6.25 4.92
CA GLY A 111 4.99 6.19 5.17
C GLY A 111 5.70 5.19 4.25
N VAL A 112 5.15 3.97 4.11
CA VAL A 112 5.68 2.95 3.18
C VAL A 112 5.64 3.44 1.73
N ALA A 113 4.51 4.02 1.29
CA ALA A 113 4.38 4.58 -0.05
C ALA A 113 5.40 5.69 -0.31
N PHE A 114 5.61 6.59 0.67
CA PHE A 114 6.61 7.65 0.59
C PHE A 114 8.03 7.08 0.46
N LEU A 115 8.38 6.09 1.29
CA LEU A 115 9.71 5.45 1.25
C LEU A 115 9.96 4.73 -0.09
N LEU A 116 8.95 4.05 -0.64
CA LEU A 116 9.03 3.40 -1.96
C LEU A 116 9.28 4.42 -3.07
N VAL A 117 8.51 5.51 -3.10
CA VAL A 117 8.65 6.58 -4.09
C VAL A 117 10.02 7.26 -3.95
N LEU A 118 10.48 7.51 -2.72
CA LEU A 118 11.80 8.09 -2.45
C LEU A 118 12.93 7.17 -2.94
N ALA A 119 12.84 5.87 -2.67
CA ALA A 119 13.83 4.88 -3.12
C ALA A 119 13.92 4.83 -4.65
N LEU A 120 12.77 4.79 -5.34
CA LEU A 120 12.69 4.77 -6.80
C LEU A 120 13.21 6.07 -7.43
N SER A 121 12.89 7.22 -6.82
CA SER A 121 13.36 8.52 -7.30
C SER A 121 14.89 8.65 -7.21
N ARG A 122 15.50 8.12 -6.15
CA ARG A 122 16.97 8.09 -5.98
C ARG A 122 17.65 7.20 -7.02
N THR A 123 17.06 6.06 -7.37
CA THR A 123 17.65 5.16 -8.38
C THR A 123 17.72 5.80 -9.75
N SER A 124 16.79 6.68 -10.11
CA SER A 124 16.80 7.35 -11.42
C SER A 124 17.73 8.55 -11.51
N GLY A 125 18.02 9.22 -10.39
CA GLY A 125 19.10 10.22 -10.35
C GLY A 125 20.50 9.62 -10.55
N ASN A 126 20.69 8.34 -10.21
CA ASN A 126 21.97 7.63 -10.38
C ASN A 126 22.13 7.00 -11.77
N ALA A 127 21.05 6.69 -12.48
CA ALA A 127 21.11 6.04 -13.80
C ALA A 127 21.50 6.98 -14.96
N VAL A 128 21.62 8.28 -14.70
CA VAL A 128 21.96 9.33 -15.69
C VAL A 128 23.44 9.78 -15.55
N ARG A 129 24.25 9.10 -14.73
CA ARG A 129 25.70 9.31 -14.63
C ARG A 129 26.45 8.12 -15.22
#